data_AF-A0A936DCK4-F1
#
_entry.id   AF-A0A936DCK4-F1
#
_cell.length_a   1.000
_cell.length_b   1.000
_cell.length_c   1.000
_cell.angle_alpha   90.00
_cell.angle_beta   90.00
_cell.angle_gamma   90.00
#
_symmetry.space_group_name_H-M   'P 1'
#
loop_
_entity.id
_entity.type
_entity.pdbx_description
1 polymer ?
#
loop_
_entity_poly.entity_id
_entity_poly.type
_entity_poly.pdbx_seq_one_letter_code
_entity_poly.pdbx_strand_id
1 'polypeptide(L)'
;MTEQSEPVRLHDIVVVSDLHIGRGKNRESGRYYELETFFYDDDFRRFCGWLCDDARANDRRFKLIFNGDAFDLLRLDPVPLEGDTPERRSGFAPVLTPSRAAAELSRILDGHPRFCAAMGLVLREGHEIIMLPGNHDIELQWAPVQQALREALLQHGELGSAREATEALARLRFEPWFYHEPGRAWIEHGCQYDPENAFRYPLRRGLVDLPDAVHEAELDNPLGNFFQRYLYNAFGHITFIVPSTRANSRYLKWLAFNNPQLLLGVVRSHWRFWWQVVKRVLKYPSRARTRIADNHARELAELAARSGLGERLYAIDRLKDTHTDLVQAIRGLGLQTFKLAGAFLLVSMLVLGIWFAGNHAIDQVQLGLLGKATLFLAFSFVFLLMLFGALAFTVLRGGRTVPPEPMRRAAAELATIVDVPVVSFGHSHDEVLWRIGGSVERPAWYFNTGTWIAVFTHDVLLPRERVQFTFLRVRDHEGELLHWSPGRREPLPVILLDEEDPRRDVARPGAPS
;
A
#
# COMPACT_ATOMS: atom_id res chain seq x y z
N MET A 1 36.16 25.00 37.24
CA MET A 1 35.77 25.11 35.82
C MET A 1 35.28 23.74 35.39
N THR A 2 33.98 23.51 35.49
CA THR A 2 33.32 22.35 34.87
C THR A 2 33.24 22.62 33.38
N GLU A 3 33.97 21.83 32.57
CA GLU A 3 33.75 21.76 31.13
C GLU A 3 32.27 21.46 30.89
N GLN A 4 31.51 22.48 30.50
CA GLN A 4 30.23 22.29 29.85
C GLN A 4 30.56 21.71 28.48
N SER A 5 30.55 20.38 28.37
CA SER A 5 30.53 19.71 27.06
C SER A 5 29.36 20.30 26.28
N GLU A 6 29.62 20.92 25.12
CA GLU A 6 28.55 21.39 24.24
C GLU A 6 27.57 20.22 23.98
N PRO A 7 26.25 20.44 24.06
CA PRO A 7 25.28 19.38 23.80
C PRO A 7 25.50 18.87 22.38
N VAL A 8 25.75 17.56 22.24
CA VAL A 8 25.88 16.91 20.94
C VAL A 8 24.60 17.13 20.15
N ARG A 9 24.65 17.96 19.11
CA ARG A 9 23.52 18.18 18.21
C ARG A 9 23.19 16.87 17.49
N LEU A 10 21.99 16.35 17.71
CA LEU A 10 21.52 15.15 17.03
C LEU A 10 21.30 15.43 15.55
N HIS A 11 21.50 14.42 14.70
CA HIS A 11 21.10 14.52 13.29
C HIS A 11 19.58 14.56 13.16
N ASP A 12 19.12 15.28 12.14
CA ASP A 12 17.72 15.29 11.74
C ASP A 12 17.38 13.98 10.99
N ILE A 13 16.14 13.53 11.09
CA ILE A 13 15.62 12.41 10.29
C ILE A 13 14.57 12.99 9.34
N VAL A 14 14.75 12.79 8.05
CA VAL A 14 13.81 13.24 7.02
C VAL A 14 13.26 12.02 6.31
N VAL A 15 11.94 11.84 6.32
CA VAL A 15 11.29 10.65 5.78
C VAL A 15 10.38 11.04 4.62
N VAL A 16 10.61 10.41 3.48
CA VAL A 16 9.74 10.46 2.30
C VAL A 16 9.28 9.03 1.99
N SER A 17 8.09 8.86 1.41
CA SER A 17 7.51 7.55 1.11
C SER A 17 6.62 7.62 -0.12
N ASP A 18 6.35 6.47 -0.73
CA ASP A 18 5.32 6.32 -1.77
C ASP A 18 5.55 7.30 -2.94
N LEU A 19 6.78 7.32 -3.46
CA LEU A 19 7.13 8.08 -4.66
C LEU A 19 6.67 7.36 -5.92
N HIS A 20 6.57 6.02 -5.88
CA HIS A 20 6.11 5.17 -6.98
C HIS A 20 6.79 5.49 -8.32
N ILE A 21 8.11 5.68 -8.30
CA ILE A 21 8.87 6.05 -9.49
C ILE A 21 8.84 4.87 -10.48
N GLY A 22 8.26 5.11 -11.66
CA GLY A 22 8.16 4.13 -12.74
C GLY A 22 9.33 4.20 -13.74
N ARG A 23 9.10 3.76 -14.98
CA ARG A 23 10.14 3.70 -16.02
C ARG A 23 10.66 5.08 -16.48
N GLY A 24 9.97 6.14 -16.15
CA GLY A 24 10.30 7.51 -16.47
C GLY A 24 10.18 7.85 -17.94
N LYS A 25 11.11 8.68 -18.39
CA LYS A 25 11.13 9.19 -19.76
C LYS A 25 11.80 8.19 -20.71
N ASN A 26 11.08 7.78 -21.74
CA ASN A 26 11.65 7.04 -22.86
C ASN A 26 12.58 7.96 -23.67
N ARG A 27 13.87 7.60 -23.74
CA ARG A 27 14.90 8.40 -24.41
C ARG A 27 14.75 8.47 -25.93
N GLU A 28 14.19 7.44 -26.55
CA GLU A 28 14.03 7.38 -28.01
C GLU A 28 12.86 8.27 -28.48
N SER A 29 11.73 8.21 -27.78
CA SER A 29 10.54 8.99 -28.15
C SER A 29 10.47 10.36 -27.49
N GLY A 30 11.23 10.58 -26.42
CA GLY A 30 11.16 11.76 -25.57
C GLY A 30 9.87 11.87 -24.74
N ARG A 31 9.00 10.86 -24.76
CA ARG A 31 7.75 10.78 -24.01
C ARG A 31 7.92 9.93 -22.74
N TYR A 32 7.00 10.04 -21.80
CA TYR A 32 6.96 9.14 -20.65
C TYR A 32 6.33 7.79 -21.02
N TYR A 33 6.74 6.74 -20.32
CA TYR A 33 6.04 5.47 -20.35
C TYR A 33 4.61 5.61 -19.79
N GLU A 34 3.69 4.74 -20.23
CA GLU A 34 2.26 4.93 -19.96
C GLU A 34 1.91 4.78 -18.48
N LEU A 35 2.63 3.91 -17.77
CA LEU A 35 2.40 3.65 -16.34
C LEU A 35 3.21 4.57 -15.42
N GLU A 36 3.97 5.54 -15.95
CA GLU A 36 4.69 6.52 -15.12
C GLU A 36 3.72 7.40 -14.33
N THR A 37 4.04 7.66 -13.06
CA THR A 37 3.25 8.51 -12.17
C THR A 37 4.06 9.58 -11.44
N PHE A 38 5.39 9.41 -11.41
CA PHE A 38 6.32 10.36 -10.88
C PHE A 38 6.90 11.23 -12.01
N PHE A 39 6.55 12.52 -12.00
CA PHE A 39 7.01 13.50 -12.99
C PHE A 39 7.86 14.62 -12.37
N TYR A 40 8.30 14.42 -11.13
CA TYR A 40 8.70 15.50 -10.22
C TYR A 40 10.21 15.49 -9.90
N ASP A 41 11.05 14.97 -10.80
CA ASP A 41 12.50 14.91 -10.60
C ASP A 41 13.11 16.26 -10.20
N ASP A 42 12.69 17.34 -10.87
CA ASP A 42 13.19 18.69 -10.61
C ASP A 42 12.73 19.24 -9.26
N ASP A 43 11.50 18.93 -8.86
CA ASP A 43 10.95 19.32 -7.55
C ASP A 43 11.67 18.57 -6.43
N PHE A 44 11.92 17.27 -6.62
CA PHE A 44 12.71 16.45 -5.69
C PHE A 44 14.16 16.94 -5.59
N ARG A 45 14.80 17.30 -6.71
CA ARG A 45 16.16 17.89 -6.68
C ARG A 45 16.19 19.21 -5.90
N ARG A 46 15.21 20.09 -6.09
CA ARG A 46 15.10 21.34 -5.34
C ARG A 46 14.89 21.10 -3.85
N PHE A 47 14.05 20.12 -3.50
CA PHE A 47 13.83 19.69 -2.12
C PHE A 47 15.14 19.21 -1.47
N CYS A 48 15.89 18.33 -2.12
CA CYS A 48 17.20 17.88 -1.62
C CYS A 48 18.20 19.02 -1.48
N GLY A 49 18.21 19.97 -2.41
CA GLY A 49 19.04 21.19 -2.31
C GLY A 49 18.68 22.02 -1.07
N TRP A 50 17.39 22.25 -0.84
CA TRP A 50 16.90 22.94 0.35
C TRP A 50 17.29 22.20 1.64
N LEU A 51 17.17 20.87 1.69
CA LEU A 51 17.60 20.09 2.85
C LEU A 51 19.09 20.28 3.18
N CYS A 52 19.96 20.25 2.16
CA CYS A 52 21.38 20.49 2.35
C CYS A 52 21.67 21.92 2.84
N ASP A 53 20.95 22.92 2.32
CA ASP A 53 21.10 24.31 2.74
C ASP A 53 20.60 24.53 4.18
N ASP A 54 19.45 23.96 4.56
CA ASP A 54 18.93 23.98 5.94
C ASP A 54 19.90 23.31 6.90
N ALA A 55 20.43 22.13 6.54
CA ALA A 55 21.40 21.40 7.34
C ALA A 55 22.68 22.20 7.57
N ARG A 56 23.20 22.87 6.53
CA ARG A 56 24.38 23.74 6.61
C ARG A 56 24.11 24.98 7.48
N ALA A 57 22.96 25.62 7.31
CA ALA A 57 22.58 26.80 8.08
C ALA A 57 22.41 26.51 9.57
N ASN A 58 21.98 25.30 9.93
CA ASN A 58 21.75 24.87 11.30
C ASN A 58 22.92 24.07 11.91
N ASP A 59 24.03 23.88 11.18
CA ASP A 59 25.17 23.06 11.60
C ASP A 59 24.74 21.64 12.05
N ARG A 60 23.90 21.00 11.23
CA ARG A 60 23.34 19.66 11.48
C ARG A 60 23.63 18.71 10.32
N ARG A 61 23.66 17.42 10.62
CA ARG A 61 23.56 16.34 9.63
C ARG A 61 22.12 15.85 9.57
N PHE A 62 21.74 15.20 8.48
CA PHE A 62 20.46 14.51 8.38
C PHE A 62 20.61 13.14 7.72
N LYS A 63 19.61 12.30 7.97
CA LYS A 63 19.36 11.04 7.28
C LYS A 63 18.09 11.19 6.44
N LEU A 64 18.20 11.02 5.12
CA LEU A 64 17.06 10.94 4.23
C LEU A 64 16.62 9.49 4.09
N ILE A 65 15.45 9.17 4.61
CA ILE A 65 14.88 7.83 4.61
C ILE A 65 13.78 7.76 3.56
N PHE A 66 13.94 6.85 2.61
CA PHE A 66 12.87 6.43 1.70
C PHE A 66 12.13 5.27 2.34
N ASN A 67 10.94 5.52 2.87
CA ASN A 67 10.17 4.60 3.71
C ASN A 67 9.30 3.62 2.91
N GLY A 68 9.90 2.95 1.93
CA GLY A 68 9.20 2.03 1.03
C GLY A 68 8.46 2.71 -0.11
N ASP A 69 8.17 1.92 -1.15
CA ASP A 69 7.48 2.33 -2.37
C ASP A 69 8.13 3.56 -3.02
N ALA A 70 9.47 3.62 -2.97
CA ALA A 70 10.24 4.61 -3.69
C ALA A 70 10.18 4.33 -5.20
N PHE A 71 10.23 3.05 -5.58
CA PHE A 71 10.16 2.59 -6.97
C PHE A 71 8.93 1.71 -7.18
N ASP A 72 8.32 1.77 -8.37
CA ASP A 72 7.17 0.93 -8.71
C ASP A 72 7.59 -0.25 -9.60
N LEU A 73 8.20 -1.29 -9.00
CA LEU A 73 8.58 -2.51 -9.70
C LEU A 73 7.36 -3.43 -9.99
N LEU A 74 6.21 -3.10 -9.43
CA LEU A 74 4.96 -3.82 -9.58
C LEU A 74 4.14 -3.32 -10.78
N ARG A 75 4.19 -2.02 -11.06
CA ARG A 75 3.48 -1.33 -12.15
C ARG A 75 4.41 -0.94 -13.30
N LEU A 76 4.97 -1.94 -13.98
CA LEU A 76 5.84 -1.71 -15.12
C LEU A 76 5.16 -2.04 -16.44
N ASP A 77 5.41 -1.21 -17.46
CA ASP A 77 5.03 -1.54 -18.83
C ASP A 77 5.67 -2.88 -19.23
N PRO A 78 4.92 -3.76 -19.92
CA PRO A 78 5.37 -5.10 -20.32
C PRO A 78 6.35 -5.02 -21.50
N VAL A 79 7.49 -4.38 -21.29
CA VAL A 79 8.59 -4.30 -22.26
C VAL A 79 9.40 -5.58 -22.17
N PRO A 80 9.47 -6.39 -23.26
CA PRO A 80 10.27 -7.61 -23.27
C PRO A 80 11.75 -7.30 -23.00
N LEU A 81 12.42 -8.16 -22.23
CA LEU A 81 13.88 -8.24 -22.20
C LEU A 81 14.37 -9.29 -23.19
N GLU A 82 15.62 -9.12 -23.62
CA GLU A 82 16.34 -10.13 -24.34
C GLU A 82 16.40 -11.42 -23.50
N GLY A 83 16.05 -12.57 -24.11
CA GLY A 83 15.95 -13.85 -23.42
C GLY A 83 14.60 -14.14 -22.73
N ASP A 84 13.61 -13.23 -22.79
CA ASP A 84 12.28 -13.51 -22.22
C ASP A 84 11.56 -14.65 -22.95
N THR A 85 11.11 -15.64 -22.18
CA THR A 85 10.26 -16.75 -22.65
C THR A 85 8.88 -16.23 -23.14
N PRO A 86 8.18 -16.97 -24.02
CA PRO A 86 6.82 -16.61 -24.44
C PRO A 86 5.83 -16.43 -23.28
N GLU A 87 6.00 -17.18 -22.20
CA GLU A 87 5.21 -17.03 -20.97
C GLU A 87 5.51 -15.72 -20.23
N ARG A 88 6.76 -15.24 -20.25
CA ARG A 88 7.16 -13.92 -19.73
C ARG A 88 6.66 -12.77 -20.62
N ARG A 89 6.35 -13.02 -21.90
CA ARG A 89 5.71 -12.08 -22.83
C ARG A 89 4.18 -12.03 -22.71
N SER A 90 3.63 -12.39 -21.55
CA SER A 90 2.19 -12.56 -21.34
C SER A 90 1.33 -11.30 -21.48
N GLY A 91 1.94 -10.12 -21.65
CA GLY A 91 1.27 -8.82 -21.72
C GLY A 91 0.97 -8.20 -20.36
N PHE A 92 1.39 -8.84 -19.26
CA PHE A 92 1.34 -8.33 -17.90
C PHE A 92 2.73 -7.84 -17.46
N ALA A 93 2.80 -7.12 -16.33
CA ALA A 93 4.09 -6.79 -15.75
C ALA A 93 4.92 -8.07 -15.47
N PRO A 94 6.25 -8.01 -15.68
CA PRO A 94 7.11 -9.18 -15.59
C PRO A 94 7.15 -9.71 -14.15
N VAL A 95 7.13 -11.03 -13.97
CA VAL A 95 7.44 -11.61 -12.65
C VAL A 95 8.93 -11.38 -12.36
N LEU A 96 9.24 -10.96 -11.14
CA LEU A 96 10.56 -10.46 -10.79
C LEU A 96 11.41 -11.56 -10.16
N THR A 97 12.49 -11.91 -10.85
CA THR A 97 13.66 -12.59 -10.30
C THR A 97 14.68 -11.53 -9.87
N PRO A 98 15.69 -11.86 -9.04
CA PRO A 98 16.70 -10.88 -8.62
C PRO A 98 17.40 -10.16 -9.79
N SER A 99 17.74 -10.89 -10.85
CA SER A 99 18.35 -10.34 -12.06
C SER A 99 17.37 -9.46 -12.86
N ARG A 100 16.11 -9.89 -12.99
CA ARG A 100 15.07 -9.10 -13.68
C ARG A 100 14.77 -7.80 -12.93
N ALA A 101 14.61 -7.87 -11.61
CA ALA A 101 14.36 -6.70 -10.78
C ALA A 101 15.49 -5.66 -10.90
N ALA A 102 16.75 -6.12 -10.90
CA ALA A 102 17.91 -5.24 -11.08
C ALA A 102 17.90 -4.53 -12.45
N ALA A 103 17.59 -5.28 -13.52
CA ALA A 103 17.47 -4.72 -14.87
C ALA A 103 16.33 -3.71 -14.99
N GLU A 104 15.19 -3.96 -14.34
CA GLU A 104 14.08 -3.01 -14.34
C GLU A 104 14.38 -1.77 -13.51
N LEU A 105 15.01 -1.91 -12.34
CA LEU A 105 15.43 -0.76 -11.54
C LEU A 105 16.45 0.12 -12.29
N SER A 106 17.41 -0.50 -12.99
CA SER A 106 18.34 0.24 -13.84
C SER A 106 17.60 1.09 -14.89
N ARG A 107 16.57 0.54 -15.53
CA ARG A 107 15.74 1.27 -16.52
C ARG A 107 14.90 2.39 -15.90
N ILE A 108 14.33 2.16 -14.72
CA ILE A 108 13.64 3.19 -13.94
C ILE A 108 14.60 4.37 -13.73
N LEU A 109 15.79 4.10 -13.18
CA LEU A 109 16.77 5.14 -12.86
C LEU A 109 17.34 5.84 -14.10
N ASP A 110 17.46 5.13 -15.23
CA ASP A 110 17.83 5.72 -16.51
C ASP A 110 16.78 6.71 -17.06
N GLY A 111 15.51 6.50 -16.72
CA GLY A 111 14.40 7.41 -16.99
C GLY A 111 14.38 8.64 -16.08
N HIS A 112 15.11 8.60 -14.95
CA HIS A 112 15.12 9.60 -13.88
C HIS A 112 16.53 10.07 -13.46
N PRO A 113 17.37 10.56 -14.41
CA PRO A 113 18.74 10.96 -14.09
C PRO A 113 18.80 12.16 -13.11
N ARG A 114 17.78 13.02 -13.11
CA ARG A 114 17.71 14.18 -12.21
C ARG A 114 17.38 13.78 -10.77
N PHE A 115 16.55 12.74 -10.59
CA PHE A 115 16.37 12.11 -9.28
C PHE A 115 17.67 11.50 -8.75
N CYS A 116 18.42 10.77 -9.58
CA CYS A 116 19.74 10.24 -9.21
C CYS A 116 20.72 11.35 -8.79
N ALA A 117 20.76 12.47 -9.53
CA ALA A 117 21.56 13.63 -9.18
C ALA A 117 21.14 14.28 -7.85
N ALA A 118 19.84 14.27 -7.52
CA ALA A 118 19.34 14.74 -6.23
C ALA A 118 19.83 13.87 -5.06
N MET A 119 19.80 12.55 -5.21
CA MET A 119 20.36 11.63 -4.22
C MET A 119 21.88 11.81 -4.08
N GLY A 120 22.57 11.97 -5.22
CA GLY A 120 24.01 12.19 -5.22
C GLY A 120 24.43 13.50 -4.55
N LEU A 121 23.64 14.57 -4.68
CA LEU A 121 23.82 15.81 -3.93
C LEU A 121 23.82 15.57 -2.41
N VAL A 122 22.82 14.85 -1.89
CA VAL A 122 22.72 14.53 -0.46
C VAL A 122 23.94 13.77 0.04
N LEU A 123 24.34 12.72 -0.69
CA LEU A 123 25.49 11.87 -0.32
C LEU A 123 26.83 12.62 -0.39
N ARG A 124 27.01 13.48 -1.41
CA ARG A 124 28.22 14.28 -1.62
C ARG A 124 28.40 15.36 -0.55
N GLU A 125 27.31 15.97 -0.07
CA GLU A 125 27.33 16.93 1.05
C GLU A 125 27.59 16.24 2.42
N GLY A 126 27.74 14.91 2.42
CA GLY A 126 28.12 14.13 3.60
C GLY A 126 26.95 13.66 4.46
N HIS A 127 25.73 13.71 3.93
CA HIS A 127 24.53 13.19 4.58
C HIS A 127 24.28 11.71 4.21
N GLU A 128 23.37 11.05 4.93
CA GLU A 128 23.05 9.63 4.71
C GLU A 128 21.73 9.46 3.98
N ILE A 129 21.66 8.44 3.13
CA ILE A 129 20.41 7.97 2.52
C ILE A 129 20.15 6.54 2.99
N ILE A 130 18.92 6.27 3.43
CA ILE A 130 18.49 4.94 3.88
C ILE A 130 17.27 4.53 3.07
N MET A 131 17.37 3.40 2.38
CA MET A 131 16.28 2.80 1.63
C MET A 131 15.61 1.72 2.49
N LEU A 132 14.30 1.83 2.68
CA LEU A 132 13.43 0.80 3.23
C LEU A 132 12.56 0.23 2.11
N PRO A 133 12.27 -1.08 2.11
CA PRO A 133 11.36 -1.67 1.13
C PRO A 133 9.89 -1.43 1.53
N GLY A 134 9.06 -1.22 0.53
CA GLY A 134 7.61 -1.29 0.62
C GLY A 134 7.05 -2.51 -0.10
N ASN A 135 5.76 -2.50 -0.44
CA ASN A 135 5.14 -3.60 -1.18
C ASN A 135 5.34 -3.50 -2.70
N HIS A 136 5.64 -2.33 -3.25
CA HIS A 136 5.94 -2.13 -4.68
C HIS A 136 7.42 -2.34 -5.03
N ASP A 137 8.32 -2.29 -4.05
CA ASP A 137 9.77 -2.44 -4.22
C ASP A 137 10.44 -3.34 -3.16
N ILE A 138 9.73 -4.39 -2.74
CA ILE A 138 10.25 -5.41 -1.79
C ILE A 138 11.57 -6.03 -2.28
N GLU A 139 11.81 -6.00 -3.60
CA GLU A 139 13.02 -6.45 -4.28
C GLU A 139 14.27 -5.62 -3.95
N LEU A 140 14.15 -4.40 -3.39
CA LEU A 140 15.29 -3.59 -2.91
C LEU A 140 16.15 -4.31 -1.86
N GLN A 141 15.63 -5.38 -1.27
CA GLN A 141 16.38 -6.26 -0.37
C GLN A 141 17.48 -7.07 -1.08
N TRP A 142 17.37 -7.31 -2.39
CA TRP A 142 18.33 -8.15 -3.11
C TRP A 142 19.58 -7.39 -3.52
N ALA A 143 20.75 -7.99 -3.27
CA ALA A 143 22.03 -7.38 -3.59
C ALA A 143 22.18 -6.91 -5.06
N PRO A 144 21.71 -7.65 -6.09
CA PRO A 144 21.73 -7.17 -7.47
C PRO A 144 20.92 -5.88 -7.69
N VAL A 145 19.79 -5.72 -7.00
CA VAL A 145 18.93 -4.54 -7.11
C VAL A 145 19.58 -3.34 -6.42
N GLN A 146 20.16 -3.54 -5.24
CA GLN A 146 20.95 -2.50 -4.56
C GLN A 146 22.15 -2.06 -5.40
N GLN A 147 22.81 -3.00 -6.08
CA GLN A 147 23.93 -2.72 -6.97
C GLN A 147 23.49 -1.89 -8.18
N ALA A 148 22.32 -2.19 -8.78
CA ALA A 148 21.77 -1.38 -9.88
C ALA A 148 21.54 0.09 -9.46
N LEU A 149 21.06 0.34 -8.23
CA LEU A 149 20.94 1.70 -7.71
C LEU A 149 22.30 2.38 -7.54
N ARG A 150 23.31 1.65 -7.01
CA ARG A 150 24.67 2.19 -6.86
C ARG A 150 25.29 2.57 -8.21
N GLU A 151 25.12 1.72 -9.21
CA GLU A 151 25.61 1.96 -10.57
C GLU A 151 24.93 3.17 -11.21
N ALA A 152 23.61 3.30 -11.07
CA ALA A 152 22.89 4.47 -11.54
C ALA A 152 23.35 5.77 -10.86
N LEU A 153 23.67 5.74 -9.56
CA LEU A 153 24.22 6.91 -8.86
C LEU A 153 25.65 7.23 -9.29
N LEU A 154 26.48 6.22 -9.62
CA LEU A 154 27.79 6.47 -10.24
C LEU A 154 27.65 7.15 -11.60
N GLN A 155 26.65 6.74 -12.38
CA GLN A 155 26.43 7.24 -13.73
C GLN A 155 25.78 8.63 -13.76
N HIS A 156 24.75 8.85 -12.94
CA HIS A 156 23.86 10.01 -13.03
C HIS A 156 23.89 10.89 -11.77
N GLY A 157 24.56 10.47 -10.70
CA GLY A 157 24.52 11.11 -9.38
C GLY A 157 25.43 12.33 -9.18
N GLU A 158 26.23 12.74 -10.17
CA GLU A 158 27.13 13.90 -10.05
C GLU A 158 28.08 13.84 -8.82
N LEU A 159 28.57 12.64 -8.48
CA LEU A 159 29.30 12.35 -7.23
C LEU A 159 30.76 12.81 -7.19
N GLY A 160 31.28 13.38 -8.29
CA GLY A 160 32.68 13.84 -8.38
C GLY A 160 33.63 12.73 -8.85
N SER A 161 34.86 12.75 -8.33
CA SER A 161 35.90 11.76 -8.65
C SER A 161 35.55 10.37 -8.13
N ALA A 162 36.22 9.33 -8.65
CA ALA A 162 35.98 7.93 -8.24
C ALA A 162 36.16 7.71 -6.71
N ARG A 163 37.11 8.43 -6.09
CA ARG A 163 37.32 8.38 -4.64
C ARG A 163 36.14 9.02 -3.89
N GLU A 164 35.74 10.23 -4.28
CA GLU A 164 34.61 10.94 -3.66
C GLU A 164 33.31 10.14 -3.81
N ALA A 165 33.09 9.54 -4.98
CA ALA A 165 31.94 8.67 -5.23
C ALA A 165 31.92 7.44 -4.31
N THR A 166 33.08 6.81 -4.09
CA THR A 166 33.20 5.66 -3.16
C THR A 166 32.87 6.08 -1.73
N GLU A 167 33.42 7.22 -1.27
CA GLU A 167 33.15 7.77 0.06
C GLU A 167 31.68 8.19 0.23
N ALA A 168 31.06 8.75 -0.81
CA ALA A 168 29.65 9.13 -0.84
C ALA A 168 28.72 7.91 -0.77
N LEU A 169 28.97 6.88 -1.60
CA LEU A 169 28.12 5.68 -1.66
C LEU A 169 28.20 4.82 -0.40
N ALA A 170 29.25 4.94 0.41
CA ALA A 170 29.32 4.32 1.73
C ALA A 170 28.23 4.83 2.70
N ARG A 171 27.64 6.00 2.43
CA ARG A 171 26.52 6.58 3.19
C ARG A 171 25.13 6.21 2.65
N LEU A 172 25.07 5.44 1.57
CA LEU A 172 23.83 4.84 1.07
C LEU A 172 23.63 3.46 1.69
N ARG A 173 22.60 3.34 2.53
CA ARG A 173 22.25 2.14 3.29
C ARG A 173 20.92 1.56 2.83
N PHE A 174 20.78 0.26 3.02
CA PHE A 174 19.55 -0.49 2.74
C PHE A 174 19.21 -1.29 3.99
N GLU A 175 18.06 -1.02 4.58
CA GLU A 175 17.55 -1.84 5.68
C GLU A 175 16.44 -2.75 5.16
N PRO A 176 16.34 -4.00 5.64
CA PRO A 176 15.45 -5.00 5.07
C PRO A 176 13.98 -4.82 5.48
N TRP A 177 13.68 -3.97 6.46
CA TRP A 177 12.34 -3.81 7.01
C TRP A 177 12.09 -2.42 7.61
N PHE A 178 12.86 -2.04 8.63
CA PHE A 178 12.61 -0.82 9.40
C PHE A 178 13.92 -0.05 9.68
N TYR A 179 13.76 1.24 9.96
CA TYR A 179 14.76 2.06 10.63
C TYR A 179 14.31 2.32 12.07
N HIS A 180 15.19 2.03 13.02
CA HIS A 180 14.92 2.26 14.45
C HIS A 180 16.08 3.04 15.06
N GLU A 181 15.76 4.18 15.66
CA GLU A 181 16.67 4.94 16.50
C GLU A 181 16.12 4.99 17.93
N PRO A 182 16.70 4.21 18.86
CA PRO A 182 16.17 4.06 20.22
C PRO A 182 15.89 5.39 20.91
N GLY A 183 14.72 5.51 21.52
CA GLY A 183 14.26 6.73 22.21
C GLY A 183 13.96 7.92 21.29
N ARG A 184 14.01 7.75 19.96
CA ARG A 184 13.71 8.81 18.98
C ARG A 184 12.62 8.41 17.99
N ALA A 185 12.83 7.35 17.21
CA ALA A 185 11.91 7.04 16.12
C ALA A 185 11.90 5.55 15.73
N TRP A 186 10.71 5.07 15.36
CA TRP A 186 10.48 3.83 14.62
C TRP A 186 9.87 4.16 13.26
N ILE A 187 10.49 3.71 12.17
CA ILE A 187 10.07 4.01 10.80
C ILE A 187 10.04 2.70 10.02
N GLU A 188 8.87 2.37 9.46
CA GLU A 188 8.68 1.26 8.52
C GLU A 188 7.58 1.62 7.53
N HIS A 189 7.49 0.92 6.40
CA HIS A 189 6.54 1.31 5.35
C HIS A 189 5.07 1.17 5.79
N GLY A 190 4.73 0.13 6.56
CA GLY A 190 3.40 -0.08 7.14
C GLY A 190 2.48 -1.05 6.37
N CYS A 191 2.87 -1.54 5.19
CA CYS A 191 2.09 -2.51 4.40
C CYS A 191 1.78 -3.82 5.13
N GLN A 192 2.54 -4.17 6.16
CA GLN A 192 2.30 -5.39 6.94
C GLN A 192 1.03 -5.32 7.80
N TYR A 193 0.48 -4.12 8.01
CA TYR A 193 -0.75 -3.90 8.76
C TYR A 193 -1.96 -3.72 7.83
N ASP A 194 -1.76 -3.81 6.51
CA ASP A 194 -2.83 -3.87 5.53
C ASP A 194 -3.09 -5.34 5.13
N PRO A 195 -4.27 -5.90 5.42
CA PRO A 195 -4.62 -7.27 5.08
C PRO A 195 -4.49 -7.63 3.60
N GLU A 196 -4.55 -6.65 2.68
CA GLU A 196 -4.45 -6.89 1.24
C GLU A 196 -3.00 -6.88 0.74
N ASN A 197 -2.09 -6.21 1.47
CA ASN A 197 -0.72 -5.92 1.05
C ASN A 197 0.36 -6.50 2.00
N ALA A 198 -0.03 -7.13 3.11
CA ALA A 198 0.90 -7.74 4.04
C ALA A 198 1.56 -9.01 3.49
N PHE A 199 2.88 -9.11 3.69
CA PHE A 199 3.66 -10.28 3.35
C PHE A 199 3.75 -11.22 4.54
N ARG A 200 3.62 -12.53 4.30
CA ARG A 200 3.83 -13.51 5.38
C ARG A 200 5.30 -13.62 5.74
N TYR A 201 6.18 -13.49 4.74
CA TYR A 201 7.62 -13.61 4.86
C TYR A 201 8.31 -12.38 4.22
N PRO A 202 8.28 -11.21 4.90
CA PRO A 202 8.77 -9.95 4.34
C PRO A 202 10.30 -9.89 4.18
N LEU A 203 11.07 -10.69 4.94
CA LEU A 203 12.54 -10.69 4.87
C LEU A 203 13.04 -11.65 3.78
N ARG A 204 13.68 -11.08 2.75
CA ARG A 204 13.92 -11.76 1.46
C ARG A 204 15.35 -11.65 0.93
N ARG A 205 16.29 -11.05 1.68
CA ARG A 205 17.68 -10.85 1.22
C ARG A 205 18.35 -12.15 0.82
N GLY A 206 18.21 -13.20 1.63
CA GLY A 206 18.79 -14.52 1.41
C GLY A 206 18.08 -15.37 0.35
N LEU A 207 17.07 -14.83 -0.34
CA LEU A 207 16.41 -15.53 -1.45
C LEU A 207 17.12 -15.33 -2.79
N VAL A 208 18.13 -14.45 -2.87
CA VAL A 208 18.83 -14.09 -4.12
C VAL A 208 19.40 -15.29 -4.89
N ASP A 209 19.87 -16.32 -4.18
CA ASP A 209 20.51 -17.50 -4.77
C ASP A 209 19.52 -18.65 -5.05
N LEU A 210 18.22 -18.43 -4.81
CA LEU A 210 17.22 -19.44 -5.11
C LEU A 210 16.94 -19.50 -6.62
N PRO A 211 16.57 -20.69 -7.16
CA PRO A 211 16.22 -20.81 -8.57
C PRO A 211 15.06 -19.87 -8.95
N ASP A 212 15.11 -19.28 -10.15
CA ASP A 212 14.07 -18.41 -10.71
C ASP A 212 12.65 -18.96 -10.49
N ALA A 213 12.45 -20.28 -10.64
CA ALA A 213 11.17 -20.95 -10.45
C ALA A 213 10.53 -20.72 -9.07
N VAL A 214 11.31 -20.43 -8.03
CA VAL A 214 10.81 -20.08 -6.69
C VAL A 214 10.20 -18.68 -6.69
N HIS A 215 10.86 -17.72 -7.32
CA HIS A 215 10.37 -16.35 -7.47
C HIS A 215 9.14 -16.30 -8.39
N GLU A 216 9.20 -17.03 -9.50
CA GLU A 216 8.10 -17.17 -10.48
C GLU A 216 6.85 -17.86 -9.93
N ALA A 217 6.96 -18.52 -8.78
CA ALA A 217 5.83 -19.13 -8.11
C ALA A 217 5.00 -18.12 -7.31
N GLU A 218 5.54 -16.93 -6.99
CA GLU A 218 4.84 -15.84 -6.28
C GLU A 218 4.08 -16.31 -5.01
N LEU A 219 4.63 -17.29 -4.28
CA LEU A 219 3.93 -18.01 -3.20
C LEU A 219 3.54 -17.14 -2.01
N ASP A 220 4.23 -16.03 -1.84
CA ASP A 220 4.01 -15.05 -0.78
C ASP A 220 3.78 -13.65 -1.38
N ASN A 221 3.18 -13.58 -2.57
CA ASN A 221 2.78 -12.31 -3.18
C ASN A 221 1.40 -11.90 -2.63
N PRO A 222 1.24 -10.76 -1.93
CA PRO A 222 -0.03 -10.31 -1.40
C PRO A 222 -1.11 -10.15 -2.47
N LEU A 223 -2.35 -9.99 -2.02
CA LEU A 223 -3.49 -9.91 -2.93
C LEU A 223 -3.50 -8.61 -3.73
N GLY A 224 -3.31 -7.48 -3.06
CA GLY A 224 -3.22 -6.16 -3.70
C GLY A 224 -2.13 -6.16 -4.77
N ASN A 225 -0.94 -6.67 -4.42
CA ASN A 225 0.16 -6.81 -5.38
C ASN A 225 -0.19 -7.65 -6.61
N PHE A 226 -0.85 -8.79 -6.41
CA PHE A 226 -1.26 -9.65 -7.51
C PHE A 226 -2.28 -8.98 -8.44
N PHE A 227 -3.25 -8.25 -7.88
CA PHE A 227 -4.19 -7.47 -8.68
C PHE A 227 -3.49 -6.33 -9.43
N GLN A 228 -2.53 -5.65 -8.80
CA GLN A 228 -1.73 -4.63 -9.47
C GLN A 228 -1.03 -5.19 -10.72
N ARG A 229 -0.26 -6.28 -10.56
CA ARG A 229 0.50 -6.90 -11.65
C ARG A 229 -0.37 -7.41 -12.79
N TYR A 230 -1.45 -8.13 -12.48
CA TYR A 230 -2.21 -8.91 -13.46
C TYR A 230 -3.53 -8.29 -13.89
N LEU A 231 -4.01 -7.26 -13.18
CA LEU A 231 -5.27 -6.59 -13.50
C LEU A 231 -5.04 -5.09 -13.74
N TYR A 232 -4.48 -4.36 -12.78
CA TYR A 232 -4.44 -2.90 -12.88
C TYR A 232 -3.47 -2.35 -13.93
N ASN A 233 -2.35 -3.02 -14.19
CA ASN A 233 -1.45 -2.61 -15.27
C ASN A 233 -2.10 -2.62 -16.67
N ALA A 234 -3.17 -3.42 -16.86
CA ALA A 234 -3.91 -3.46 -18.12
C ALA A 234 -4.93 -2.31 -18.27
N PHE A 235 -5.24 -1.56 -17.21
CA PHE A 235 -6.08 -0.36 -17.27
C PHE A 235 -5.30 0.93 -17.60
N GLY A 236 -3.97 0.84 -17.80
CA GLY A 236 -3.14 1.98 -18.21
C GLY A 236 -3.10 3.10 -17.16
N HIS A 237 -3.25 4.34 -17.61
CA HIS A 237 -3.22 5.55 -16.77
C HIS A 237 -4.47 5.75 -15.88
N ILE A 238 -5.54 4.96 -16.06
CA ILE A 238 -6.85 5.21 -15.42
C ILE A 238 -6.84 4.89 -13.91
N THR A 239 -5.79 4.24 -13.38
CA THR A 239 -5.83 3.60 -12.06
C THR A 239 -4.73 4.06 -11.10
N PHE A 240 -4.74 5.33 -10.69
CA PHE A 240 -4.24 5.71 -9.34
C PHE A 240 -5.41 6.04 -8.40
N ILE A 241 -6.48 5.26 -8.55
CA ILE A 241 -7.47 5.11 -7.49
C ILE A 241 -6.86 4.08 -6.55
N VAL A 242 -6.56 4.49 -5.31
CA VAL A 242 -6.10 3.56 -4.26
C VAL A 242 -7.05 2.35 -4.28
N PRO A 243 -6.55 1.13 -4.60
CA PRO A 243 -7.40 -0.02 -4.83
C PRO A 243 -7.94 -0.53 -3.50
N SER A 244 -8.90 0.17 -2.90
CA SER A 244 -9.68 -0.37 -1.78
C SER A 244 -10.83 -1.21 -2.33
N THR A 245 -11.15 -2.30 -1.63
CA THR A 245 -12.37 -3.10 -1.89
C THR A 245 -13.62 -2.23 -2.02
N ARG A 246 -13.71 -1.12 -1.26
CA ARG A 246 -14.80 -0.15 -1.35
C ARG A 246 -14.80 0.61 -2.68
N ALA A 247 -13.67 1.20 -3.08
CA ALA A 247 -13.54 1.95 -4.35
C ALA A 247 -13.81 1.05 -5.56
N ASN A 248 -13.24 -0.16 -5.57
CA ASN A 248 -13.46 -1.17 -6.62
C ASN A 248 -14.94 -1.58 -6.70
N SER A 249 -15.60 -1.78 -5.55
CA SER A 249 -17.03 -2.12 -5.55
C SER A 249 -17.91 -0.98 -6.08
N ARG A 250 -17.57 0.29 -5.81
CA ARG A 250 -18.28 1.47 -6.33
C ARG A 250 -18.11 1.58 -7.84
N TYR A 251 -16.89 1.42 -8.34
CA TYR A 251 -16.60 1.48 -9.77
C TYR A 251 -17.27 0.33 -10.54
N LEU A 252 -17.22 -0.89 -10.00
CA LEU A 252 -17.89 -2.05 -10.58
C LEU A 252 -19.41 -1.86 -10.61
N LYS A 253 -20.02 -1.36 -9.52
CA LYS A 253 -21.44 -1.00 -9.49
C LYS A 253 -21.75 0.06 -10.54
N TRP A 254 -20.96 1.13 -10.61
CA TRP A 254 -21.15 2.19 -11.60
C TRP A 254 -21.08 1.64 -13.03
N LEU A 255 -20.08 0.83 -13.36
CA LEU A 255 -19.97 0.17 -14.68
C LEU A 255 -21.16 -0.73 -14.97
N ALA A 256 -21.60 -1.54 -14.00
CA ALA A 256 -22.73 -2.45 -14.18
C ALA A 256 -24.05 -1.71 -14.46
N PHE A 257 -24.30 -0.58 -13.78
CA PHE A 257 -25.55 0.17 -13.92
C PHE A 257 -25.53 1.23 -15.02
N ASN A 258 -24.38 1.83 -15.33
CA ASN A 258 -24.30 2.96 -16.25
C ASN A 258 -23.69 2.59 -17.61
N ASN A 259 -22.76 1.62 -17.66
CA ASN A 259 -22.03 1.28 -18.88
C ASN A 259 -21.72 -0.24 -19.00
N PRO A 260 -22.76 -1.11 -19.10
CA PRO A 260 -22.57 -2.57 -19.10
C PRO A 260 -21.77 -3.10 -20.30
N GLN A 261 -21.76 -2.38 -21.43
CA GLN A 261 -20.92 -2.72 -22.59
C GLN A 261 -19.43 -2.55 -22.29
N LEU A 262 -19.04 -1.51 -21.54
CA LEU A 262 -17.66 -1.33 -21.06
C LEU A 262 -17.29 -2.44 -20.08
N LEU A 263 -18.19 -2.86 -19.21
CA LEU A 263 -17.96 -3.99 -18.30
C LEU A 263 -17.67 -5.29 -19.06
N LEU A 264 -18.44 -5.60 -20.11
CA LEU A 264 -18.18 -6.76 -20.99
C LEU A 264 -16.86 -6.62 -21.74
N GLY A 265 -16.52 -5.41 -22.21
CA GLY A 265 -15.23 -5.09 -22.82
C GLY A 265 -14.06 -5.36 -21.86
N VAL A 266 -14.18 -4.91 -20.60
CA VAL A 266 -13.21 -5.15 -19.53
C VAL A 266 -13.09 -6.64 -19.22
N VAL A 267 -14.20 -7.37 -19.04
CA VAL A 267 -14.14 -8.82 -18.78
C VAL A 267 -13.48 -9.57 -19.93
N ARG A 268 -13.79 -9.21 -21.18
CA ARG A 268 -13.19 -9.83 -22.37
C ARG A 268 -11.71 -9.49 -22.51
N SER A 269 -11.29 -8.25 -22.28
CA SER A 269 -9.87 -7.85 -22.37
C SER A 269 -9.04 -8.46 -21.24
N HIS A 270 -9.66 -8.70 -20.07
CA HIS A 270 -8.98 -9.23 -18.89
C HIS A 270 -9.26 -10.72 -18.65
N TRP A 271 -9.81 -11.48 -19.61
CA TRP A 271 -10.08 -12.91 -19.40
C TRP A 271 -8.81 -13.70 -19.04
N ARG A 272 -7.64 -13.25 -19.52
CA ARG A 272 -6.32 -13.80 -19.23
C ARG A 272 -5.95 -13.73 -17.74
N PHE A 273 -6.46 -12.73 -17.01
CA PHE A 273 -6.29 -12.59 -15.55
C PHE A 273 -6.87 -13.80 -14.80
N TRP A 274 -8.08 -14.25 -15.19
CA TRP A 274 -8.72 -15.39 -14.55
C TRP A 274 -7.91 -16.69 -14.66
N TRP A 275 -7.17 -16.85 -15.75
CA TRP A 275 -6.24 -17.98 -15.88
C TRP A 275 -5.08 -17.92 -14.88
N GLN A 276 -4.60 -16.71 -14.53
CA GLN A 276 -3.59 -16.53 -13.49
C GLN A 276 -4.14 -16.83 -12.10
N VAL A 277 -5.38 -16.45 -11.81
CA VAL A 277 -6.06 -16.83 -10.55
C VAL A 277 -6.12 -18.35 -10.42
N VAL A 278 -6.54 -19.05 -11.48
CA VAL A 278 -6.57 -20.53 -11.50
C VAL A 278 -5.18 -21.11 -11.30
N LYS A 279 -4.16 -20.62 -12.02
CA LYS A 279 -2.77 -21.05 -11.83
C LYS A 279 -2.27 -20.85 -10.41
N ARG A 280 -2.58 -19.71 -9.78
CA ARG A 280 -2.20 -19.39 -8.40
C ARG A 280 -2.84 -20.34 -7.40
N VAL A 281 -4.10 -20.74 -7.62
CA VAL A 281 -4.80 -21.75 -6.78
C VAL A 281 -4.22 -23.16 -6.98
N LEU A 282 -3.82 -23.52 -8.20
CA LEU A 282 -3.29 -24.85 -8.55
C LEU A 282 -1.80 -25.02 -8.17
N LYS A 283 -0.99 -23.95 -8.23
CA LYS A 283 0.42 -23.96 -7.83
C LYS A 283 0.52 -23.88 -6.30
N TYR A 284 0.53 -25.02 -5.62
CA TYR A 284 0.85 -25.09 -4.19
C TYR A 284 2.08 -25.99 -3.90
N PRO A 285 3.29 -25.61 -4.31
CA PRO A 285 4.50 -26.35 -3.97
C PRO A 285 4.90 -26.10 -2.50
N SER A 286 4.70 -27.11 -1.65
CA SER A 286 5.01 -27.08 -0.21
C SER A 286 6.50 -26.78 0.08
N ARG A 287 7.43 -27.33 -0.72
CA ARG A 287 8.88 -27.21 -0.47
C ARG A 287 9.43 -25.80 -0.67
N ALA A 288 8.95 -25.07 -1.67
CA ALA A 288 9.40 -23.70 -1.94
C ALA A 288 8.92 -22.74 -0.84
N ARG A 289 7.69 -22.94 -0.34
CA ARG A 289 7.15 -22.20 0.80
C ARG A 289 7.97 -22.40 2.07
N THR A 290 8.39 -23.64 2.36
CA THR A 290 9.27 -23.94 3.49
C THR A 290 10.59 -23.18 3.38
N ARG A 291 11.23 -23.15 2.21
CA ARG A 291 12.48 -22.39 2.01
C ARG A 291 12.33 -20.90 2.28
N ILE A 292 11.24 -20.28 1.83
CA ILE A 292 10.95 -18.86 2.06
C ILE A 292 10.73 -18.61 3.56
N ALA A 293 9.98 -19.48 4.23
CA ALA A 293 9.73 -19.40 5.67
C ALA A 293 11.03 -19.55 6.49
N ASP A 294 11.87 -20.53 6.17
CA ASP A 294 13.15 -20.77 6.83
C ASP A 294 14.11 -19.58 6.64
N ASN A 295 14.14 -19.00 5.42
CA ASN A 295 14.92 -17.79 5.17
C ASN A 295 14.47 -16.63 6.05
N HIS A 296 13.15 -16.36 6.07
CA HIS A 296 12.60 -15.28 6.86
C HIS A 296 12.87 -15.48 8.36
N ALA A 297 12.71 -16.69 8.88
CA ALA A 297 13.00 -16.98 10.28
C ALA A 297 14.47 -16.74 10.65
N ARG A 298 15.41 -17.14 9.79
CA ARG A 298 16.85 -16.88 9.95
C ARG A 298 17.15 -15.39 9.92
N GLU A 299 16.66 -14.66 8.92
CA GLU A 299 16.89 -13.22 8.82
C GLU A 299 16.24 -12.44 9.97
N LEU A 300 15.09 -12.89 10.46
CA LEU A 300 14.42 -12.29 11.61
C LEU A 300 15.25 -12.46 12.89
N ALA A 301 15.85 -13.64 13.09
CA ALA A 301 16.76 -13.88 14.21
C ALA A 301 18.02 -13.01 14.14
N GLU A 302 18.63 -12.87 12.96
CA GLU A 302 19.76 -11.97 12.74
C GLU A 302 19.37 -10.50 12.98
N LEU A 303 18.18 -10.09 12.52
CA LEU A 303 17.64 -8.75 12.70
C LEU A 303 17.34 -8.45 14.18
N ALA A 304 16.80 -9.42 14.91
CA ALA A 304 16.52 -9.30 16.34
C ALA A 304 17.80 -9.11 17.15
N ALA A 305 18.86 -9.85 16.80
CA ALA A 305 20.17 -9.73 17.43
C ALA A 305 20.84 -8.38 17.11
N ARG A 306 20.92 -7.99 15.84
CA ARG A 306 21.64 -6.77 15.42
C ARG A 306 20.96 -5.47 15.87
N SER A 307 19.63 -5.48 16.01
CA SER A 307 18.85 -4.31 16.44
C SER A 307 18.78 -4.13 17.96
N GLY A 308 19.20 -5.14 18.75
CA GLY A 308 19.04 -5.14 20.20
C GLY A 308 17.59 -5.28 20.69
N LEU A 309 16.65 -5.61 19.80
CA LEU A 309 15.24 -5.78 20.15
C LEU A 309 14.93 -7.16 20.73
N GLY A 310 15.65 -8.21 20.29
CA GLY A 310 15.42 -9.58 20.76
C GLY A 310 13.97 -10.04 20.58
N GLU A 311 13.37 -10.59 21.64
CA GLU A 311 11.97 -11.06 21.67
C GLU A 311 10.94 -9.98 21.27
N ARG A 312 11.26 -8.70 21.49
CA ARG A 312 10.36 -7.59 21.09
C ARG A 312 10.16 -7.56 19.59
N LEU A 313 11.19 -7.87 18.80
CA LEU A 313 11.05 -7.88 17.34
C LEU A 313 10.12 -9.00 16.87
N TYR A 314 10.13 -10.16 17.53
CA TYR A 314 9.16 -11.23 17.23
C TYR A 314 7.73 -10.84 17.61
N ALA A 315 7.54 -10.00 18.65
CA ALA A 315 6.22 -9.46 18.97
C ALA A 315 5.74 -8.50 17.88
N ILE A 316 6.61 -7.64 17.37
CA ILE A 316 6.35 -6.73 16.24
C ILE A 316 6.00 -7.55 14.98
N ASP A 317 6.78 -8.59 14.69
CA ASP A 317 6.54 -9.49 13.55
C ASP A 317 5.18 -10.22 13.62
N ARG A 318 4.59 -10.36 14.80
CA ARG A 318 3.25 -10.95 14.97
C ARG A 318 2.11 -9.96 14.77
N LEU A 319 2.38 -8.66 14.70
CA LEU A 319 1.35 -7.63 14.45
C LEU A 319 0.85 -7.63 13.01
N LYS A 320 1.53 -8.34 12.10
CA LYS A 320 1.19 -8.39 10.67
C LYS A 320 -0.20 -8.98 10.43
N ASP A 321 -1.00 -8.32 9.61
CA ASP A 321 -2.33 -8.79 9.21
C ASP A 321 -2.24 -9.65 7.93
N THR A 322 -1.90 -10.94 8.10
CA THR A 322 -1.76 -11.87 6.96
C THR A 322 -3.01 -12.70 6.70
N HIS A 323 -4.18 -12.25 7.19
CA HIS A 323 -5.40 -13.04 7.22
C HIS A 323 -6.08 -13.21 5.84
N THR A 324 -5.72 -12.41 4.84
CA THR A 324 -6.35 -12.42 3.49
C THR A 324 -5.53 -13.20 2.46
N ASP A 325 -5.35 -14.50 2.67
CA ASP A 325 -4.82 -15.38 1.62
C ASP A 325 -5.94 -15.67 0.61
N LEU A 326 -5.82 -15.27 -0.66
CA LEU A 326 -6.79 -15.54 -1.73
C LEU A 326 -7.23 -17.00 -1.78
N VAL A 327 -6.34 -17.95 -1.48
CA VAL A 327 -6.67 -19.38 -1.48
C VAL A 327 -7.57 -19.73 -0.30
N GLN A 328 -7.33 -19.14 0.88
CA GLN A 328 -8.21 -19.29 2.04
C GLN A 328 -9.52 -18.52 1.86
N ALA A 329 -9.47 -17.33 1.27
CA ALA A 329 -10.62 -16.52 0.93
C ALA A 329 -11.48 -17.20 -0.13
N ILE A 330 -10.93 -17.82 -1.18
CA ILE A 330 -11.71 -18.57 -2.20
C ILE A 330 -12.23 -19.90 -1.64
N ARG A 331 -11.46 -20.63 -0.82
CA ARG A 331 -11.96 -21.84 -0.16
C ARG A 331 -13.05 -21.52 0.87
N GLY A 332 -12.87 -20.41 1.59
CA GLY A 332 -13.82 -19.84 2.55
C GLY A 332 -15.06 -19.27 1.89
N LEU A 333 -14.91 -18.49 0.81
CA LEU A 333 -15.98 -18.01 -0.06
C LEU A 333 -16.67 -19.17 -0.74
N GLY A 334 -15.98 -20.24 -1.14
CA GLY A 334 -16.64 -21.42 -1.69
C GLY A 334 -17.68 -21.92 -0.70
N LEU A 335 -17.26 -22.28 0.51
CA LEU A 335 -18.18 -22.72 1.55
C LEU A 335 -19.19 -21.65 2.00
N GLN A 336 -18.79 -20.39 2.13
CA GLN A 336 -19.68 -19.30 2.57
C GLN A 336 -20.67 -18.90 1.48
N THR A 337 -20.26 -18.86 0.21
CA THR A 337 -21.12 -18.60 -0.94
C THR A 337 -22.02 -19.80 -1.19
N PHE A 338 -21.58 -21.04 -1.00
CA PHE A 338 -22.48 -22.21 -1.00
C PHE A 338 -23.47 -22.15 0.16
N LYS A 339 -23.06 -21.73 1.36
CA LYS A 339 -23.96 -21.52 2.51
C LYS A 339 -24.94 -20.38 2.26
N LEU A 340 -24.50 -19.26 1.71
CA LEU A 340 -25.32 -18.09 1.39
C LEU A 340 -26.26 -18.37 0.22
N ALA A 341 -25.78 -19.05 -0.83
CA ALA A 341 -26.61 -19.50 -1.96
C ALA A 341 -27.63 -20.55 -1.51
N GLY A 342 -27.23 -21.48 -0.63
CA GLY A 342 -28.14 -22.45 -0.01
C GLY A 342 -29.17 -21.79 0.89
N ALA A 343 -28.77 -20.81 1.71
CA ALA A 343 -29.68 -20.02 2.54
C ALA A 343 -30.61 -19.16 1.68
N PHE A 344 -30.10 -18.51 0.64
CA PHE A 344 -30.88 -17.73 -0.32
C PHE A 344 -31.90 -18.61 -1.05
N LEU A 345 -31.50 -19.81 -1.49
CA LEU A 345 -32.39 -20.78 -2.11
C LEU A 345 -33.49 -21.23 -1.14
N LEU A 346 -33.13 -21.55 0.11
CA LEU A 346 -34.08 -21.97 1.14
C LEU A 346 -35.08 -20.86 1.49
N VAL A 347 -34.61 -19.62 1.64
CA VAL A 347 -35.48 -18.44 1.85
C VAL A 347 -36.36 -18.21 0.64
N SER A 348 -35.82 -18.31 -0.59
CA SER A 348 -36.60 -18.16 -1.82
C SER A 348 -37.68 -19.23 -1.94
N MET A 349 -37.37 -20.49 -1.59
CA MET A 349 -38.34 -21.58 -1.56
C MET A 349 -39.43 -21.37 -0.50
N LEU A 350 -39.07 -20.87 0.69
CA LEU A 350 -40.03 -20.54 1.74
C LEU A 350 -40.96 -19.39 1.31
N VAL A 351 -40.39 -18.34 0.73
CA VAL A 351 -41.11 -17.17 0.21
C VAL A 351 -42.09 -17.59 -0.89
N LEU A 352 -41.63 -18.40 -1.85
CA LEU A 352 -42.49 -18.98 -2.90
C LEU A 352 -43.55 -19.93 -2.33
N GLY A 353 -43.20 -20.72 -1.32
CA GLY A 353 -44.13 -21.63 -0.63
C GLY A 353 -45.24 -20.89 0.10
N ILE A 354 -44.92 -19.79 0.80
CA ILE A 354 -45.90 -18.91 1.45
C ILE A 354 -46.81 -18.26 0.40
N TRP A 355 -46.25 -17.81 -0.72
CA TRP A 355 -47.04 -17.25 -1.82
C TRP A 355 -48.00 -18.30 -2.41
N PHE A 356 -47.52 -19.52 -2.66
CA PHE A 356 -48.33 -20.60 -3.19
C PHE A 356 -49.44 -21.04 -2.20
N ALA A 357 -49.11 -21.16 -0.91
CA ALA A 357 -50.08 -21.48 0.13
C ALA A 357 -51.14 -20.38 0.28
N GLY A 358 -50.74 -19.10 0.19
CA GLY A 358 -51.66 -17.96 0.17
C GLY A 358 -52.62 -18.02 -1.03
N ASN A 359 -52.10 -18.26 -2.23
CA ASN A 359 -52.93 -18.41 -3.42
C ASN A 359 -53.87 -19.62 -3.35
N HIS A 360 -53.39 -20.75 -2.83
CA HIS A 360 -54.23 -21.92 -2.61
C HIS A 360 -55.35 -21.62 -1.61
N ALA A 361 -55.05 -20.93 -0.51
CA ALA A 361 -56.05 -20.51 0.46
C ALA A 361 -57.10 -19.58 -0.15
N ILE A 362 -56.69 -18.63 -1.00
CA ILE A 362 -57.60 -17.74 -1.76
C ILE A 362 -58.54 -18.55 -2.66
N ASP A 363 -58.04 -19.62 -3.28
CA ASP A 363 -58.86 -20.47 -4.14
C ASP A 363 -59.91 -21.28 -3.36
N GLN A 364 -59.63 -21.66 -2.11
CA GLN A 364 -60.58 -22.36 -1.24
C GLN A 364 -61.71 -21.47 -0.70
N VAL A 365 -61.60 -20.14 -0.83
CA VAL A 365 -62.66 -19.22 -0.36
C VAL A 365 -63.86 -19.27 -1.31
N GLN A 366 -65.07 -19.38 -0.75
CA GLN A 366 -66.33 -19.35 -1.50
C GLN A 366 -66.69 -17.92 -1.96
N LEU A 367 -65.86 -17.34 -2.82
CA LEU A 367 -66.07 -16.04 -3.46
C LEU A 367 -66.30 -16.23 -4.96
N GLY A 368 -67.05 -15.31 -5.56
CA GLY A 368 -67.13 -15.18 -7.02
C GLY A 368 -65.78 -14.82 -7.64
N LEU A 369 -65.64 -15.03 -8.95
CA LEU A 369 -64.39 -14.81 -9.71
C LEU A 369 -63.75 -13.45 -9.43
N LEU A 370 -64.56 -12.39 -9.39
CA LEU A 370 -64.10 -11.02 -9.12
C LEU A 370 -63.52 -10.85 -7.71
N GLY A 371 -64.13 -11.51 -6.72
CA GLY A 371 -63.65 -11.50 -5.33
C GLY A 371 -62.31 -12.23 -5.18
N LYS A 372 -62.17 -13.41 -5.81
CA LYS A 372 -60.90 -14.15 -5.85
C LYS A 372 -59.79 -13.37 -6.56
N ALA A 373 -60.09 -12.76 -7.71
CA ALA A 373 -59.13 -11.95 -8.46
C ALA A 373 -58.64 -10.73 -7.65
N THR A 374 -59.55 -10.05 -6.94
CA THR A 374 -59.21 -8.91 -6.09
C THR A 374 -58.31 -9.33 -4.92
N LEU A 375 -58.64 -10.45 -4.26
CA LEU A 375 -57.85 -10.98 -3.14
C LEU A 375 -56.46 -11.43 -3.59
N PHE A 376 -56.36 -12.08 -4.76
CA PHE A 376 -55.10 -12.47 -5.38
C PHE A 376 -54.19 -11.27 -5.69
N LEU A 377 -54.76 -10.23 -6.30
CA LEU A 377 -54.02 -9.01 -6.64
C LEU A 377 -53.53 -8.27 -5.38
N ALA A 378 -54.40 -8.14 -4.36
CA ALA A 378 -54.04 -7.50 -3.09
C ALA A 378 -52.94 -8.28 -2.35
N PHE A 379 -53.06 -9.61 -2.27
CA PHE A 379 -52.05 -10.47 -1.66
C PHE A 379 -50.71 -10.39 -2.41
N SER A 380 -50.74 -10.48 -3.73
CA SER A 380 -49.53 -10.40 -4.57
C SER A 380 -48.85 -9.03 -4.46
N PHE A 381 -49.64 -7.95 -4.34
CA PHE A 381 -49.12 -6.60 -4.17
C PHE A 381 -48.44 -6.40 -2.80
N VAL A 382 -49.07 -6.86 -1.71
CA VAL A 382 -48.48 -6.81 -0.35
C VAL A 382 -47.22 -7.67 -0.29
N PHE A 383 -47.24 -8.84 -0.92
CA PHE A 383 -46.07 -9.72 -1.01
C PHE A 383 -44.91 -9.06 -1.77
N LEU A 384 -45.19 -8.40 -2.90
CA LEU A 384 -44.19 -7.67 -3.67
C LEU A 384 -43.61 -6.48 -2.87
N LEU A 385 -44.45 -5.76 -2.14
CA LEU A 385 -44.02 -4.67 -1.23
C LEU A 385 -43.09 -5.18 -0.12
N MET A 386 -43.42 -6.31 0.51
CA MET A 386 -42.55 -6.92 1.53
C MET A 386 -41.22 -7.39 0.93
N LEU A 387 -41.23 -7.98 -0.26
CA LEU A 387 -40.02 -8.40 -0.96
C LEU A 387 -39.13 -7.21 -1.30
N PHE A 388 -39.70 -6.13 -1.85
CA PHE A 388 -38.97 -4.92 -2.19
C PHE A 388 -38.46 -4.19 -0.95
N GLY A 389 -39.26 -4.14 0.13
CA GLY A 389 -38.85 -3.59 1.42
C GLY A 389 -37.69 -4.34 2.06
N ALA A 390 -37.70 -5.68 2.02
CA ALA A 390 -36.60 -6.51 2.51
C ALA A 390 -35.32 -6.33 1.68
N LEU A 391 -35.45 -6.19 0.35
CA LEU A 391 -34.33 -5.91 -0.55
C LEU A 391 -33.76 -4.51 -0.29
N ALA A 392 -34.61 -3.50 -0.16
CA ALA A 392 -34.19 -2.13 0.17
C ALA A 392 -33.50 -2.09 1.55
N PHE A 393 -34.07 -2.75 2.56
CA PHE A 393 -33.48 -2.79 3.90
C PHE A 393 -32.11 -3.47 3.92
N THR A 394 -31.93 -4.58 3.21
CA THR A 394 -30.62 -5.27 3.13
C THR A 394 -29.57 -4.45 2.37
N VAL A 395 -29.98 -3.75 1.30
CA VAL A 395 -29.09 -2.84 0.55
C VAL A 395 -28.72 -1.60 1.36
N LEU A 396 -29.65 -1.05 2.14
CA LEU A 396 -29.47 0.18 2.91
C LEU A 396 -28.79 -0.04 4.27
N ARG A 397 -28.85 -1.26 4.83
CA ARG A 397 -28.21 -1.63 6.12
C ARG A 397 -26.71 -1.94 5.99
N GLY A 398 -26.08 -1.58 4.87
CA GLY A 398 -24.63 -1.71 4.68
C GLY A 398 -23.88 -1.11 5.88
N GLY A 399 -23.28 -1.99 6.69
CA GLY A 399 -22.80 -1.67 8.02
C GLY A 399 -21.84 -0.48 8.03
N ARG A 400 -22.25 0.59 8.72
CA ARG A 400 -21.35 1.61 9.21
C ARG A 400 -20.72 1.10 10.49
N THR A 401 -19.65 0.33 10.34
CA THR A 401 -18.65 0.17 11.39
C THR A 401 -17.34 0.56 10.75
N VAL A 402 -16.80 1.71 11.12
CA VAL A 402 -15.41 2.07 10.84
C VAL A 402 -14.63 1.47 12.01
N PRO A 403 -14.09 0.24 11.90
CA PRO A 403 -13.12 -0.20 12.90
C PRO A 403 -11.96 0.79 12.92
N PRO A 404 -11.26 0.96 14.06
CA PRO A 404 -10.02 1.73 14.08
C PRO A 404 -9.10 1.20 12.97
N GLU A 405 -8.52 2.11 12.19
CA GLU A 405 -7.61 1.78 11.10
C GLU A 405 -6.50 0.86 11.62
N PRO A 406 -6.32 -0.36 11.06
CA PRO A 406 -5.35 -1.34 11.54
C PRO A 406 -3.94 -0.76 11.78
N MET A 407 -3.52 0.19 10.94
CA MET A 407 -2.25 0.91 11.05
C MET A 407 -2.14 1.75 12.33
N ARG A 408 -3.20 2.47 12.76
CA ARG A 408 -3.16 3.27 14.00
C ARG A 408 -3.00 2.37 15.22
N ARG A 409 -3.67 1.21 15.22
CA ARG A 409 -3.53 0.21 16.27
C ARG A 409 -2.10 -0.34 16.31
N ALA A 410 -1.55 -0.72 15.16
CA ALA A 410 -0.18 -1.20 15.06
C ALA A 410 0.84 -0.14 15.53
N ALA A 411 0.66 1.12 15.12
CA ALA A 411 1.51 2.22 15.57
C ALA A 411 1.48 2.40 17.10
N ALA A 412 0.31 2.27 17.73
CA ALA A 412 0.18 2.34 19.18
C ALA A 412 0.88 1.18 19.91
N GLU A 413 0.73 -0.04 19.39
CA GLU A 413 1.40 -1.22 19.94
C GLU A 413 2.93 -1.11 19.75
N LEU A 414 3.40 -0.64 18.60
CA LEU A 414 4.83 -0.40 18.33
C LEU A 414 5.44 0.61 19.29
N ALA A 415 4.82 1.78 19.43
CA ALA A 415 5.31 2.82 20.34
C ALA A 415 5.49 2.27 21.77
N THR A 416 4.62 1.36 22.20
CA THR A 416 4.71 0.70 23.51
C THR A 416 5.84 -0.34 23.55
N ILE A 417 6.01 -1.15 22.50
CA ILE A 417 7.04 -2.21 22.44
C ILE A 417 8.45 -1.63 22.39
N VAL A 418 8.66 -0.59 21.58
CA VAL A 418 9.99 -0.02 21.31
C VAL A 418 10.31 1.23 22.14
N ASP A 419 9.31 1.81 22.82
CA ASP A 419 9.43 3.01 23.65
C ASP A 419 10.04 4.21 22.90
N VAL A 420 9.32 4.68 21.88
CA VAL A 420 9.74 5.81 21.04
C VAL A 420 8.64 6.88 20.95
N PRO A 421 9.01 8.18 20.87
CA PRO A 421 8.06 9.27 20.73
C PRO A 421 7.51 9.42 19.30
N VAL A 422 8.18 8.85 18.30
CA VAL A 422 7.77 8.96 16.88
C VAL A 422 7.65 7.59 16.25
N VAL A 423 6.48 7.28 15.71
CA VAL A 423 6.24 6.13 14.83
C VAL A 423 5.79 6.66 13.47
N SER A 424 6.44 6.24 12.38
CA SER A 424 6.11 6.69 11.03
C SER A 424 5.85 5.52 10.09
N PHE A 425 4.75 5.62 9.34
CA PHE A 425 4.42 4.78 8.18
C PHE A 425 4.31 5.59 6.89
N GLY A 426 4.23 4.89 5.76
CA GLY A 426 3.77 5.38 4.46
C GLY A 426 2.55 4.56 4.02
N HIS A 427 2.60 3.95 2.84
CA HIS A 427 1.70 2.89 2.34
C HIS A 427 0.25 3.31 2.03
N SER A 428 -0.43 4.04 2.92
CA SER A 428 -1.84 4.42 2.70
C SER A 428 -2.00 5.54 1.67
N HIS A 429 -0.90 6.24 1.37
CA HIS A 429 -0.85 7.49 0.61
C HIS A 429 -1.57 8.68 1.26
N ASP A 430 -2.26 8.48 2.39
CA ASP A 430 -2.93 9.53 3.13
C ASP A 430 -1.99 10.17 4.16
N GLU A 431 -2.06 11.49 4.32
CA GLU A 431 -1.35 12.18 5.38
C GLU A 431 -2.08 12.00 6.71
N VAL A 432 -1.41 11.41 7.70
CA VAL A 432 -2.00 11.21 9.03
C VAL A 432 -1.07 11.79 10.09
N LEU A 433 -1.66 12.59 11.00
CA LEU A 433 -1.04 13.01 12.24
C LEU A 433 -1.95 12.58 13.38
N TRP A 434 -1.52 11.58 14.16
CA TRP A 434 -2.34 11.04 15.23
C TRP A 434 -1.56 10.90 16.53
N ARG A 435 -2.12 11.42 17.62
CA ARG A 435 -1.53 11.27 18.95
C ARG A 435 -1.86 9.88 19.50
N ILE A 436 -0.84 9.05 19.65
CA ILE A 436 -0.97 7.68 20.17
C ILE A 436 -1.31 7.69 21.66
N GLY A 437 -0.57 8.48 22.43
CA GLY A 437 -0.54 8.42 23.89
C GLY A 437 0.76 9.01 24.45
N GLY A 438 1.23 8.53 25.60
CA GLY A 438 2.46 8.99 26.26
C GLY A 438 2.22 9.89 27.47
N SER A 439 3.27 10.18 28.24
CA SER A 439 3.17 11.14 29.35
C SER A 439 2.96 12.55 28.81
N VAL A 440 2.47 13.46 29.65
CA VAL A 440 2.35 14.89 29.27
C VAL A 440 3.72 15.44 28.86
N GLU A 441 4.80 14.93 29.44
CA GLU A 441 6.18 15.35 29.19
C GLU A 441 6.82 14.69 27.96
N ARG A 442 6.32 13.52 27.51
CA ARG A 442 6.83 12.79 26.33
C ARG A 442 5.67 12.17 25.55
N PRO A 443 4.94 12.96 24.75
CA PRO A 443 3.88 12.43 23.92
C PRO A 443 4.45 11.56 22.80
N ALA A 444 3.76 10.46 22.49
CA ALA A 444 4.04 9.60 21.36
C ALA A 444 3.07 9.91 20.20
N TRP A 445 3.62 10.02 19.01
CA TRP A 445 2.90 10.41 17.79
C TRP A 445 3.08 9.38 16.68
N TYR A 446 1.99 9.15 15.96
CA TYR A 446 1.95 8.39 14.72
C TYR A 446 1.86 9.37 13.55
N PHE A 447 2.73 9.17 12.57
CA PHE A 447 2.75 9.89 11.31
C PHE A 447 2.53 8.91 10.15
N ASN A 448 1.66 9.28 9.22
CA ASN A 448 1.72 8.73 7.86
C ASN A 448 2.21 9.82 6.93
N THR A 449 3.30 9.56 6.20
CA THR A 449 3.95 10.56 5.38
C THR A 449 3.16 10.95 4.14
N GLY A 450 2.12 10.20 3.75
CA GLY A 450 1.40 10.43 2.51
C GLY A 450 2.22 9.98 1.29
N THR A 451 2.14 10.72 0.18
CA THR A 451 2.70 10.32 -1.11
C THR A 451 3.17 11.51 -1.95
N TRP A 452 4.10 11.30 -2.88
CA TRP A 452 4.61 12.33 -3.79
C TRP A 452 3.96 12.32 -5.18
N ILE A 453 2.91 11.52 -5.37
CA ILE A 453 2.18 11.41 -6.62
C ILE A 453 0.74 11.90 -6.47
N ALA A 454 0.07 12.12 -7.60
CA ALA A 454 -1.32 12.56 -7.59
C ALA A 454 -2.24 11.37 -7.26
N VAL A 455 -2.89 11.40 -6.10
CA VAL A 455 -3.89 10.40 -5.71
C VAL A 455 -5.29 10.99 -5.76
N PHE A 456 -6.21 10.30 -6.44
CA PHE A 456 -7.60 10.72 -6.57
C PHE A 456 -8.47 10.13 -5.45
N THR A 457 -8.42 10.72 -4.26
CA THR A 457 -9.39 10.38 -3.21
C THR A 457 -10.73 11.08 -3.52
N HIS A 458 -11.80 10.29 -3.69
CA HIS A 458 -13.11 10.81 -4.10
C HIS A 458 -13.90 11.48 -2.98
N ASP A 459 -13.38 11.45 -1.75
CA ASP A 459 -14.20 11.63 -0.54
C ASP A 459 -13.92 12.94 0.22
N VAL A 460 -12.91 13.73 -0.18
CA VAL A 460 -12.56 14.96 0.54
C VAL A 460 -12.48 16.15 -0.42
N LEU A 461 -13.53 16.99 -0.43
CA LEU A 461 -13.54 18.29 -1.12
C LEU A 461 -12.71 19.33 -0.33
N LEU A 462 -11.45 19.02 -0.07
CA LEU A 462 -10.51 19.96 0.51
C LEU A 462 -9.83 20.75 -0.61
N PRO A 463 -9.78 22.09 -0.55
CA PRO A 463 -9.03 22.90 -1.50
C PRO A 463 -7.53 22.77 -1.22
N ARG A 464 -6.92 21.68 -1.69
CA ARG A 464 -5.47 21.41 -1.64
C ARG A 464 -4.91 21.26 -3.06
N GLU A 465 -3.59 21.41 -3.19
CA GLU A 465 -2.88 21.01 -4.40
C GLU A 465 -3.03 19.49 -4.59
N ARG A 466 -3.17 19.04 -5.84
CA ARG A 466 -3.38 17.61 -6.17
C ARG A 466 -2.21 16.70 -5.78
N VAL A 467 -1.03 17.29 -5.60
CA VAL A 467 0.19 16.61 -5.17
C VAL A 467 0.70 17.39 -3.99
N GLN A 468 0.89 16.73 -2.86
CA GLN A 468 1.50 17.32 -1.69
C GLN A 468 2.85 16.61 -1.53
N PHE A 469 3.97 17.29 -1.75
CA PHE A 469 5.31 16.71 -1.62
C PHE A 469 5.66 16.52 -0.13
N THR A 470 4.94 15.61 0.52
CA THR A 470 4.88 15.47 1.96
C THR A 470 6.07 14.71 2.51
N PHE A 471 6.55 15.12 3.67
CA PHE A 471 7.65 14.47 4.34
C PHE A 471 7.54 14.68 5.85
N LEU A 472 8.04 13.71 6.61
CA LEU A 472 8.22 13.84 8.04
C LEU A 472 9.63 14.37 8.31
N ARG A 473 9.74 15.40 9.15
CA ARG A 473 11.00 15.84 9.73
C ARG A 473 10.99 15.52 11.23
N VAL A 474 11.98 14.76 11.69
CA VAL A 474 12.24 14.57 13.12
C VAL A 474 13.49 15.36 13.50
N ARG A 475 13.30 16.40 14.31
CA ARG A 475 14.38 17.20 14.87
C ARG A 475 14.44 16.94 16.37
N ASP A 476 15.60 16.52 16.84
CA ASP A 476 15.79 16.07 18.22
C ASP A 476 14.83 14.92 18.57
N HIS A 477 13.75 15.15 19.32
CA HIS A 477 12.73 14.15 19.65
C HIS A 477 11.33 14.47 19.10
N GLU A 478 11.20 15.54 18.32
CA GLU A 478 9.92 16.04 17.84
C GLU A 478 9.76 15.78 16.34
N GLY A 479 8.61 15.21 15.96
CA GLY A 479 8.24 14.97 14.58
C GLY A 479 7.28 16.04 14.06
N GLU A 480 7.53 16.53 12.85
CA GLU A 480 6.68 17.49 12.14
C GLU A 480 6.34 16.95 10.74
N LEU A 481 5.05 16.90 10.41
CA LEU A 481 4.59 16.56 9.07
C LEU A 481 4.47 17.82 8.22
N LEU A 482 5.25 17.89 7.15
CA LEU A 482 5.39 19.05 6.29
C LEU A 482 5.11 18.64 4.84
N HIS A 483 4.81 19.61 3.99
CA HIS A 483 4.85 19.45 2.55
C HIS A 483 5.80 20.48 1.93
N TRP A 484 6.65 20.03 1.00
CA TRP A 484 7.51 20.91 0.23
C TRP A 484 6.69 21.69 -0.79
N SER A 485 6.86 23.01 -0.86
CA SER A 485 6.23 23.84 -1.89
C SER A 485 7.29 24.31 -2.90
N PRO A 486 7.35 23.74 -4.12
CA PRO A 486 8.37 24.13 -5.08
C PRO A 486 8.26 25.59 -5.53
N GLY A 487 7.03 26.12 -5.59
CA GLY A 487 6.77 27.51 -5.94
C GLY A 487 7.31 28.49 -4.90
N ARG A 488 7.21 28.14 -3.61
CA ARG A 488 7.72 28.98 -2.51
C ARG A 488 9.16 28.66 -2.10
N ARG A 489 9.67 27.49 -2.47
CA ARG A 489 10.99 26.96 -2.10
C ARG A 489 11.18 26.86 -0.58
N GLU A 490 10.11 26.51 0.12
CA GLU A 490 10.11 26.30 1.56
C GLU A 490 9.13 25.17 1.92
N PRO A 491 9.32 24.48 3.06
CA PRO A 491 8.33 23.57 3.59
C PRO A 491 7.18 24.34 4.25
N LEU A 492 5.98 23.79 4.15
CA LEU A 492 4.77 24.30 4.78
C LEU A 492 4.12 23.19 5.64
N PRO A 493 3.38 23.54 6.70
CA PRO A 493 2.62 22.55 7.45
C PRO A 493 1.57 21.86 6.57
N VAL A 494 1.42 20.53 6.73
CA VAL A 494 0.30 19.82 6.09
C VAL A 494 -1.01 20.32 6.69
N ILE A 495 -1.95 20.69 5.83
CA ILE A 495 -3.29 21.12 6.26
C ILE A 495 -4.07 19.86 6.61
N LEU A 496 -4.32 19.54 7.88
CA LEU A 496 -5.17 18.42 8.28
C LEU A 496 -6.46 18.95 8.91
N LEU A 497 -7.60 18.32 8.59
CA LEU A 497 -8.86 18.63 9.27
C LEU A 497 -8.92 17.91 10.60
N ASP A 498 -9.57 18.52 11.58
CA ASP A 498 -9.87 17.85 12.84
C ASP A 498 -10.74 16.62 12.58
N GLU A 499 -10.30 15.46 13.04
CA GLU A 499 -11.07 14.24 12.95
C GLU A 499 -12.04 14.24 14.14
N GLU A 500 -13.35 14.22 13.88
CA GLU A 500 -14.35 14.08 14.94
C GLU A 500 -14.03 12.79 15.74
N ASP A 501 -13.84 12.92 17.06
CA ASP A 501 -13.60 11.78 17.95
C ASP A 501 -14.63 10.68 17.66
N PRO A 502 -14.23 9.50 17.17
CA PRO A 502 -15.16 8.42 16.84
C PRO A 502 -15.97 7.94 18.05
N ARG A 503 -15.61 8.34 19.28
CA ARG A 503 -16.41 8.11 20.50
C ARG A 503 -17.60 9.04 20.65
N ARG A 504 -17.64 10.20 19.96
CA ARG A 504 -18.80 11.12 20.01
C ARG A 504 -20.04 10.55 19.31
N ASP A 505 -19.87 9.73 18.28
CA ASP A 505 -21.00 9.16 17.54
C ASP A 505 -21.68 7.98 18.23
N VAL A 506 -21.04 7.39 19.26
CA VAL A 506 -21.69 6.40 20.14
C VAL A 506 -22.61 7.08 21.18
N ALA A 507 -22.47 8.39 21.37
CA ALA A 507 -23.22 9.19 22.31
C ALA A 507 -24.19 10.17 21.61
N ARG A 508 -25.00 9.69 20.67
CA ARG A 508 -26.29 10.35 20.38
C ARG A 508 -27.42 9.65 21.15
N PRO A 509 -27.81 10.13 22.34
CA PRO A 509 -29.04 9.68 22.97
C PRO A 509 -30.21 10.30 22.19
N GLY A 510 -30.89 9.51 21.36
CA GLY A 510 -32.12 9.94 20.71
C GLY A 510 -32.37 9.33 19.34
N ALA A 511 -32.79 8.07 19.30
CA ALA A 511 -33.69 7.59 18.25
C ALA A 511 -34.79 6.78 18.95
N PRO A 512 -36.09 7.08 18.72
CA PRO A 512 -37.18 6.44 19.43
C PRO A 512 -37.27 4.95 19.06
N SER A 513 -37.62 4.16 20.08
CA SER A 513 -37.76 2.70 20.10
C SER A 513 -38.64 2.11 19.01
#